data_AF-A0A7X7ZLA9-F1
#
_entry.id   AF-A0A7X7ZLA9-F1
#
_cell.length_a   1.000
_cell.length_b   1.000
_cell.length_c   1.000
_cell.angle_alpha   90.00
_cell.angle_beta   90.00
_cell.angle_gamma   90.00
#
_symmetry.space_group_name_H-M   'P 1'
#
loop_
_entity.id
_entity.type
_entity.pdbx_description
1 polymer ?
#
loop_
_entity_poly.entity_id
_entity_poly.type
_entity_poly.pdbx_seq_one_letter_code
_entity_poly.pdbx_strand_id
1 'polypeptide(L)'
;MDEEQEQQAEFLDAECRDALAAIRGNEAAKKRATVLLLAMAEATMQSLSNVFRDPRACNKRVWYQKWQKVPEIAMALELLTARALAWRDAETARIEEQAAQQRHRAIALGSLDAVQGLREIALDAGSPANHRIEADAMLLALADEQAAARIVTLRKGTPLPVEVEGLDALIDYELARMASGSESSDAETLAGTPGADAGAIGQTSGGG
;
A
#
# COMPACT_ATOMS: atom_id res chain seq x y z
N MET A 1 23.23 -25.25 23.51
CA MET A 1 24.05 -24.06 23.30
C MET A 1 23.08 -22.92 23.19
N ASP A 2 23.25 -21.89 24.02
CA ASP A 2 22.28 -20.81 24.17
C ASP A 2 22.20 -20.00 22.86
N GLU A 3 20.98 -19.70 22.38
CA GLU A 3 20.74 -18.91 21.15
C GLU A 3 21.48 -17.56 21.17
N GLU A 4 21.72 -17.00 22.35
CA GLU A 4 22.52 -15.79 22.56
C GLU A 4 24.01 -15.97 22.19
N GLN A 5 24.57 -17.17 22.38
CA GLN A 5 25.95 -17.48 21.97
C GLN A 5 26.06 -17.65 20.44
N GLU A 6 25.02 -18.16 19.79
CA GLU A 6 24.95 -18.26 18.32
C GLU A 6 24.78 -16.87 17.67
N GLN A 7 23.93 -16.01 18.23
CA GLN A 7 23.79 -14.62 17.75
C GLN A 7 25.06 -13.79 17.96
N GLN A 8 25.77 -13.98 19.08
CA GLN A 8 27.09 -13.35 19.28
C GLN A 8 28.15 -13.88 18.31
N ALA A 9 28.06 -15.16 17.91
CA ALA A 9 28.93 -15.74 16.89
C ALA A 9 28.64 -15.21 15.47
N GLU A 10 27.40 -14.80 15.18
CA GLU A 10 27.02 -14.16 13.91
C GLU A 10 27.59 -12.73 13.79
N PHE A 11 27.68 -12.00 14.90
CA PHE A 11 28.22 -10.64 14.93
C PHE A 11 29.75 -10.60 14.73
N LEU A 12 30.51 -11.43 15.46
CA LEU A 12 31.98 -11.46 15.42
C LEU A 12 32.53 -12.43 14.36
N ASP A 13 32.73 -11.91 13.15
CA ASP A 13 33.48 -12.62 12.11
C ASP A 13 34.96 -12.84 12.49
N ALA A 14 35.67 -13.61 11.65
CA ALA A 14 37.07 -13.95 11.90
C ALA A 14 37.97 -12.70 11.96
N GLU A 15 37.71 -11.72 11.09
CA GLU A 15 38.51 -10.49 10.99
C GLU A 15 38.36 -9.62 12.25
N CYS A 16 37.14 -9.47 12.77
CA CYS A 16 36.88 -8.78 14.03
C CYS A 16 37.56 -9.49 15.21
N ARG A 17 37.53 -10.84 15.24
CA ARG A 17 38.19 -11.63 16.28
C ARG A 17 39.71 -11.46 16.24
N ASP A 18 40.30 -11.46 15.06
CA ASP A 18 41.73 -11.28 14.87
C ASP A 18 42.17 -9.84 15.25
N ALA A 19 41.39 -8.83 14.88
CA ALA A 19 41.63 -7.45 15.26
C ALA A 19 41.59 -7.25 16.78
N LEU A 20 40.62 -7.87 17.48
CA LEU A 20 40.58 -7.87 18.94
C LEU A 20 41.77 -8.63 19.56
N ALA A 21 42.18 -9.75 18.96
CA ALA A 21 43.32 -10.53 19.43
C ALA A 21 44.67 -9.79 19.27
N ALA A 22 44.77 -8.89 18.28
CA ALA A 22 45.92 -8.02 18.08
C ALA A 22 46.12 -7.01 19.23
N ILE A 23 45.04 -6.63 19.93
CA ILE A 23 45.13 -5.79 21.14
C ILE A 23 45.77 -6.62 22.26
N ARG A 24 47.04 -6.34 22.58
CA ARG A 24 47.83 -7.06 23.59
C ARG A 24 48.36 -6.14 24.70
N GLY A 25 49.03 -6.74 25.68
CA GLY A 25 49.68 -6.06 26.80
C GLY A 25 48.75 -5.75 27.98
N ASN A 26 49.14 -4.79 28.80
CA ASN A 26 48.40 -4.45 30.02
C ASN A 26 46.96 -4.03 29.69
N GLU A 27 46.04 -4.53 30.51
CA GLU A 27 44.60 -4.28 30.39
C GLU A 27 44.00 -4.66 29.02
N ALA A 28 44.60 -5.62 28.30
CA ALA A 28 44.11 -6.07 26.99
C ALA A 28 42.62 -6.45 27.01
N ALA A 29 42.18 -7.20 28.03
CA ALA A 29 40.77 -7.55 28.20
C ALA A 29 39.86 -6.31 28.30
N LYS A 30 40.30 -5.30 29.06
CA LYS A 30 39.53 -4.05 29.26
C LYS A 30 39.50 -3.19 28.00
N LYS A 31 40.61 -3.14 27.25
CA LYS A 31 40.69 -2.47 25.94
C LYS A 31 39.72 -3.12 24.94
N ARG A 32 39.79 -4.45 24.79
CA ARG A 32 38.91 -5.23 23.90
C ARG A 32 37.43 -5.00 24.26
N ALA A 33 37.08 -5.09 25.54
CA ALA A 33 35.72 -4.84 26.02
C ALA A 33 35.26 -3.40 25.71
N THR A 34 36.14 -2.41 25.90
CA THR A 34 35.81 -1.01 25.57
C THR A 34 35.53 -0.84 24.09
N VAL A 35 36.37 -1.40 23.21
CA VAL A 35 36.19 -1.31 21.75
C VAL A 35 34.86 -1.94 21.33
N LEU A 36 34.56 -3.14 21.81
CA LEU A 36 33.28 -3.83 21.56
C LEU A 36 32.08 -2.98 21.99
N LEU A 37 32.10 -2.43 23.20
CA LEU A 37 31.00 -1.63 23.73
C LEU A 37 30.81 -0.32 22.96
N LEU A 38 31.90 0.31 22.51
CA LEU A 38 31.82 1.54 21.72
C LEU A 38 31.22 1.27 20.32
N ALA A 39 31.69 0.23 19.63
CA ALA A 39 31.15 -0.16 18.32
C ALA A 39 29.65 -0.50 18.41
N MET A 40 29.24 -1.25 19.44
CA MET A 40 27.84 -1.59 19.63
C MET A 40 26.98 -0.37 19.99
N ALA A 41 27.50 0.56 20.80
CA ALA A 41 26.77 1.79 21.12
C ALA A 41 26.57 2.67 19.89
N GLU A 42 27.53 2.71 18.98
CA GLU A 42 27.41 3.42 17.70
C GLU A 42 26.35 2.79 16.80
N ALA A 43 26.38 1.46 16.64
CA ALA A 43 25.36 0.76 15.87
C ALA A 43 23.95 0.97 16.46
N THR A 44 23.80 0.82 17.77
CA THR A 44 22.49 0.94 18.45
C THR A 44 22.07 2.39 18.75
N MET A 45 22.81 3.39 18.27
CA MET A 45 22.56 4.82 18.53
C MET A 45 22.47 5.16 20.03
N GLN A 46 23.19 4.43 20.88
CA GLN A 46 23.27 4.70 22.31
C GLN A 46 24.32 5.77 22.61
N SER A 47 24.09 6.55 23.67
CA SER A 47 25.06 7.56 24.10
C SER A 47 26.38 6.92 24.53
N LEU A 48 27.49 7.34 23.92
CA LEU A 48 28.85 6.92 24.32
C LEU A 48 29.15 7.21 25.79
N SER A 49 28.49 8.20 26.40
CA SER A 49 28.65 8.49 27.82
C SER A 49 28.17 7.35 28.71
N ASN A 50 27.20 6.54 28.25
CA ASN A 50 26.73 5.36 28.96
C ASN A 50 27.74 4.22 28.88
N VAL A 51 28.45 4.07 27.75
CA VAL A 51 29.52 3.07 27.60
C VAL A 51 30.59 3.26 28.67
N PHE A 52 31.04 4.50 28.90
CA PHE A 52 32.07 4.78 29.91
C PHE A 52 31.59 4.66 31.37
N ARG A 53 30.29 4.43 31.60
CA ARG A 53 29.75 4.07 32.92
C ARG A 53 29.77 2.55 33.16
N ASP A 54 29.94 1.74 32.11
CA ASP A 54 30.05 0.29 32.24
C ASP A 54 31.38 -0.06 32.94
N PRO A 55 31.35 -0.88 34.02
CA PRO A 55 32.55 -1.26 34.76
C PRO A 55 33.57 -2.06 33.93
N ARG A 56 33.13 -2.70 32.85
CA ARG A 56 33.98 -3.44 31.89
C ARG A 56 34.72 -2.50 30.95
N ALA A 57 34.19 -1.31 30.69
CA ALA A 57 34.83 -0.29 29.88
C ALA A 57 35.91 0.47 30.68
N CYS A 58 36.82 1.12 29.98
CA CYS A 58 37.69 2.12 30.62
C CYS A 58 36.96 3.42 30.89
N ASN A 59 37.58 4.28 31.71
CA ASN A 59 37.03 5.61 31.91
C ASN A 59 37.27 6.49 30.67
N LYS A 60 36.36 7.44 30.49
CA LYS A 60 36.36 8.40 29.36
C LYS A 60 37.71 9.10 29.16
N ARG A 61 38.37 9.50 30.25
CA ARG A 61 39.64 10.24 30.19
C ARG A 61 40.77 9.38 29.62
N VAL A 62 40.91 8.14 30.08
CA VAL A 62 41.93 7.18 29.61
C VAL A 62 41.72 6.87 28.13
N TRP A 63 40.47 6.71 27.71
CA TRP A 63 40.12 6.49 26.31
C TRP A 63 40.67 7.58 25.38
N TYR A 64 40.20 8.82 25.56
CA TYR A 64 40.55 9.94 24.67
C TYR A 64 42.02 10.39 24.79
N GLN A 65 42.64 10.23 25.98
CA GLN A 65 44.01 10.68 26.18
C GLN A 65 45.05 9.65 25.71
N LYS A 66 44.74 8.35 25.81
CA LYS A 66 45.72 7.28 25.61
C LYS A 66 45.27 6.26 24.58
N TRP A 67 44.16 5.56 24.83
CA TRP A 67 43.88 4.31 24.12
C TRP A 67 43.39 4.52 22.68
N GLN A 68 42.62 5.57 22.41
CA GLN A 68 42.17 5.86 21.04
C GLN A 68 43.33 6.12 20.07
N LYS A 69 44.49 6.53 20.58
CA LYS A 69 45.68 6.82 19.77
C LYS A 69 46.54 5.59 19.48
N VAL A 70 46.22 4.46 20.08
CA VAL A 70 46.93 3.19 19.87
C VAL A 70 46.43 2.60 18.55
N PRO A 71 47.30 2.35 17.55
CA PRO A 71 46.88 2.01 16.20
C PRO A 71 46.08 0.70 16.16
N GLU A 72 46.44 -0.31 16.95
CA GLU A 72 45.73 -1.59 17.01
C GLU A 72 44.32 -1.43 17.58
N ILE A 73 44.13 -0.49 18.52
CA ILE A 73 42.82 -0.20 19.12
C ILE A 73 41.95 0.58 18.14
N ALA A 74 42.51 1.56 17.44
CA ALA A 74 41.80 2.36 16.45
C ALA A 74 41.32 1.49 15.28
N MET A 75 42.21 0.66 14.74
CA MET A 75 41.89 -0.28 13.66
C MET A 75 40.80 -1.28 14.08
N ALA A 76 40.91 -1.87 15.28
CA ALA A 76 39.89 -2.77 15.78
C ALA A 76 38.53 -2.07 15.95
N LEU A 77 38.51 -0.82 16.42
CA LEU A 77 37.27 -0.06 16.55
C LEU A 77 36.61 0.20 15.21
N GLU A 78 37.39 0.60 14.20
CA GLU A 78 36.86 0.86 12.85
C GLU A 78 36.21 -0.39 12.25
N LEU A 79 36.91 -1.53 12.29
CA LEU A 79 36.39 -2.81 11.80
C LEU A 79 35.13 -3.24 12.55
N LEU A 80 35.16 -3.18 13.88
CA LEU A 80 34.01 -3.57 14.69
C LEU A 80 32.82 -2.63 14.49
N THR A 81 33.02 -1.33 14.36
CA THR A 81 31.95 -0.37 14.08
C THR A 81 31.30 -0.67 12.72
N ALA A 82 32.10 -0.87 11.67
CA ALA A 82 31.58 -1.22 10.35
C ALA A 82 30.78 -2.52 10.38
N ARG A 83 31.30 -3.55 11.05
CA ARG A 83 30.61 -4.82 11.23
C ARG A 83 29.32 -4.66 12.03
N ALA A 84 29.34 -3.84 13.07
CA ALA A 84 28.19 -3.64 13.93
C ALA A 84 27.04 -2.93 13.22
N LEU A 85 27.35 -1.96 12.36
CA LEU A 85 26.37 -1.31 11.50
C LEU A 85 25.77 -2.31 10.51
N ALA A 86 26.60 -3.10 9.82
CA ALA A 86 26.13 -4.11 8.89
C ALA A 86 25.23 -5.16 9.55
N TRP A 87 25.58 -5.60 10.76
CA TRP A 87 24.74 -6.51 11.55
C TRP A 87 23.39 -5.89 11.89
N ARG A 88 23.35 -4.62 12.33
CA ARG A 88 22.10 -3.92 12.64
C ARG A 88 21.22 -3.76 11.40
N ASP A 89 21.80 -3.45 10.26
CA ASP A 89 21.06 -3.27 9.02
C ASP A 89 20.47 -4.63 8.56
N ALA A 90 21.21 -5.73 8.72
CA ALA A 90 20.70 -7.08 8.48
C ALA A 90 19.55 -7.45 9.44
N GLU A 91 19.67 -7.11 10.71
CA GLU A 91 18.61 -7.34 11.70
C GLU A 91 17.35 -6.53 11.38
N THR A 92 17.53 -5.27 10.95
CA THR A 92 16.42 -4.41 10.50
C THR A 92 15.70 -5.05 9.31
N ALA A 93 16.44 -5.55 8.33
CA ALA A 93 15.87 -6.23 7.17
C ALA A 93 15.07 -7.49 7.56
N ARG A 94 15.56 -8.29 8.51
CA ARG A 94 14.83 -9.47 9.04
C ARG A 94 13.50 -9.08 9.68
N ILE A 95 13.50 -8.04 10.51
CA ILE A 95 12.28 -7.52 11.17
C ILE A 95 11.29 -7.01 10.12
N GLU A 96 11.77 -6.26 9.12
CA GLU A 96 10.92 -5.73 8.05
C GLU A 96 10.28 -6.85 7.21
N GLU A 97 11.03 -7.89 6.88
CA GLU A 97 10.52 -9.06 6.16
C GLU A 97 9.45 -9.77 6.98
N GLN A 98 9.70 -10.03 8.27
CA GLN A 98 8.72 -10.64 9.16
C GLN A 98 7.45 -9.79 9.26
N ALA A 99 7.59 -8.47 9.40
CA ALA A 99 6.47 -7.53 9.43
C ALA A 99 5.70 -7.54 8.10
N ALA A 100 6.37 -7.64 6.96
CA ALA A 100 5.73 -7.77 5.65
C ALA A 100 4.91 -9.05 5.53
N GLN A 101 5.46 -10.18 5.97
CA GLN A 101 4.74 -11.46 6.01
C GLN A 101 3.50 -11.39 6.92
N GLN A 102 3.62 -10.75 8.09
CA GLN A 102 2.49 -10.54 9.01
C GLN A 102 1.40 -9.66 8.38
N ARG A 103 1.78 -8.58 7.69
CA ARG A 103 0.83 -7.75 6.95
C ARG A 103 0.11 -8.54 5.86
N HIS A 104 0.83 -9.33 5.07
CA HIS A 104 0.21 -10.18 4.04
C HIS A 104 -0.76 -11.18 4.65
N ARG A 105 -0.40 -11.81 5.76
CA ARG A 105 -1.29 -12.72 6.49
C ARG A 105 -2.53 -12.00 7.01
N ALA A 106 -2.39 -10.81 7.58
CA ALA A 106 -3.51 -10.02 8.07
C ALA A 106 -4.46 -9.63 6.93
N ILE A 107 -3.92 -9.21 5.78
CA ILE A 107 -4.72 -8.92 4.57
C ILE A 107 -5.45 -10.17 4.08
N ALA A 108 -4.77 -11.32 4.02
CA ALA A 108 -5.38 -12.57 3.56
C ALA A 108 -6.49 -13.08 4.50
N LEU A 109 -6.36 -12.85 5.81
CA LEU A 109 -7.40 -13.19 6.78
C LEU A 109 -8.57 -12.20 6.69
N GLY A 110 -8.27 -10.90 6.68
CA GLY A 110 -9.29 -9.85 6.61
C GLY A 110 -9.99 -9.76 5.26
N SER A 111 -9.43 -10.30 4.17
CA SER A 111 -10.07 -10.27 2.85
C SER A 111 -11.32 -11.14 2.79
N LEU A 112 -11.36 -12.26 3.52
CA LEU A 112 -12.56 -13.09 3.62
C LEU A 112 -13.68 -12.36 4.38
N ASP A 113 -13.34 -11.73 5.51
CA ASP A 113 -14.28 -10.92 6.28
C ASP A 113 -14.76 -9.70 5.48
N ALA A 114 -13.87 -9.08 4.70
CA ALA A 114 -14.21 -7.96 3.82
C ALA A 114 -15.18 -8.38 2.71
N VAL A 115 -14.96 -9.52 2.05
CA VAL A 115 -15.90 -10.06 1.04
C VAL A 115 -17.24 -10.37 1.68
N GLN A 116 -17.26 -10.94 2.89
CA GLN A 116 -18.50 -11.20 3.61
C GLN A 116 -19.24 -9.91 3.96
N GLY A 117 -18.55 -8.90 4.52
CA GLY A 117 -19.15 -7.61 4.85
C GLY A 117 -19.68 -6.86 3.63
N LEU A 118 -18.96 -6.90 2.50
CA LEU A 118 -19.46 -6.34 1.23
C LEU A 118 -20.75 -7.04 0.79
N ARG A 119 -20.82 -8.37 0.90
CA ARG A 119 -22.04 -9.13 0.58
C ARG A 119 -23.20 -8.78 1.52
N GLU A 120 -22.94 -8.61 2.81
CA GLU A 120 -23.95 -8.21 3.79
C GLU A 120 -24.53 -6.82 3.45
N ILE A 121 -23.69 -5.84 3.11
CA ILE A 121 -24.12 -4.50 2.69
C ILE A 121 -24.94 -4.57 1.38
N ALA A 122 -24.46 -5.33 0.39
CA ALA A 122 -25.14 -5.49 -0.90
C ALA A 122 -26.57 -6.04 -0.75
N LEU A 123 -26.77 -7.00 0.15
CA LEU A 123 -28.05 -7.66 0.38
C LEU A 123 -28.98 -6.91 1.35
N ASP A 124 -28.47 -5.94 2.11
CA ASP A 124 -29.26 -5.21 3.10
C ASP A 124 -30.18 -4.16 2.45
N ALA A 125 -31.49 -4.39 2.51
CA ALA A 125 -32.48 -3.45 2.00
C ALA A 125 -32.48 -2.09 2.72
N GLY A 126 -32.01 -2.04 3.97
CA GLY A 126 -31.92 -0.83 4.79
C GLY A 126 -30.69 0.03 4.50
N SER A 127 -29.68 -0.51 3.82
CA SER A 127 -28.47 0.21 3.47
C SER A 127 -28.72 1.25 2.35
N PRO A 128 -28.08 2.44 2.42
CA PRO A 128 -28.14 3.44 1.36
C PRO A 128 -27.77 2.87 -0.02
N ALA A 129 -28.52 3.28 -1.06
CA ALA A 129 -28.35 2.72 -2.41
C ALA A 129 -26.93 2.89 -2.97
N ASN A 130 -26.26 4.00 -2.66
CA ASN A 130 -24.87 4.24 -3.04
C ASN A 130 -23.91 3.22 -2.42
N HIS A 131 -24.09 2.83 -1.16
CA HIS A 131 -23.23 1.86 -0.49
C HIS A 131 -23.43 0.45 -1.06
N ARG A 132 -24.67 0.09 -1.42
CA ARG A 132 -24.95 -1.20 -2.07
C ARG A 132 -24.32 -1.29 -3.45
N ILE A 133 -24.48 -0.24 -4.26
CA ILE A 133 -23.86 -0.15 -5.60
C ILE A 133 -22.33 -0.23 -5.48
N GLU A 134 -21.75 0.44 -4.49
CA GLU A 134 -20.32 0.37 -4.26
C GLU A 134 -19.87 -1.03 -3.83
N ALA A 135 -20.62 -1.68 -2.93
CA ALA A 135 -20.33 -3.04 -2.49
C ALA A 135 -20.44 -4.05 -3.64
N ASP A 136 -21.50 -3.98 -4.45
CA ASP A 136 -21.69 -4.82 -5.64
C ASP A 136 -20.57 -4.61 -6.67
N ALA A 137 -20.17 -3.35 -6.91
CA ALA A 137 -19.06 -3.04 -7.80
C ALA A 137 -17.72 -3.60 -7.28
N MET A 138 -17.47 -3.53 -5.97
CA MET A 138 -16.26 -4.11 -5.37
C MET A 138 -16.28 -5.64 -5.46
N LEU A 139 -17.41 -6.30 -5.22
CA LEU A 139 -17.55 -7.76 -5.36
C LEU A 139 -17.35 -8.21 -6.81
N LEU A 140 -17.93 -7.50 -7.79
CA LEU A 140 -17.72 -7.76 -9.22
C LEU A 140 -16.26 -7.58 -9.63
N ALA A 141 -15.60 -6.53 -9.13
CA ALA A 141 -14.18 -6.28 -9.40
C ALA A 141 -13.27 -7.37 -8.80
N LEU A 142 -13.66 -7.98 -7.67
CA LEU A 142 -12.93 -9.10 -7.07
C LEU A 142 -13.17 -10.42 -7.81
N ALA A 143 -14.32 -10.59 -8.46
CA ALA A 143 -14.69 -11.82 -9.17
C ALA A 143 -14.13 -11.89 -10.61
N ASP A 144 -13.94 -10.75 -11.27
CA ASP A 144 -13.51 -10.68 -12.67
C ASP A 144 -12.62 -9.45 -12.92
N GLU A 145 -11.40 -9.69 -13.40
CA GLU A 145 -10.41 -8.66 -13.75
C GLU A 145 -10.88 -7.76 -14.91
N GLN A 146 -11.65 -8.29 -15.87
CA GLN A 146 -12.23 -7.50 -16.95
C GLN A 146 -13.34 -6.58 -16.42
N ALA A 147 -14.19 -7.06 -15.51
CA ALA A 147 -15.19 -6.25 -14.83
C ALA A 147 -14.53 -5.14 -13.99
N ALA A 148 -13.44 -5.45 -13.27
CA ALA A 148 -12.67 -4.47 -12.52
C ALA A 148 -12.16 -3.32 -13.40
N ALA A 149 -11.53 -3.65 -14.55
CA ALA A 149 -11.03 -2.67 -15.49
C ALA A 149 -12.15 -1.76 -16.04
N ARG A 150 -13.33 -2.33 -16.35
CA ARG A 150 -14.52 -1.59 -16.82
C ARG A 150 -15.05 -0.65 -15.74
N ILE A 151 -15.14 -1.09 -14.49
CA ILE A 151 -15.60 -0.27 -13.35
C ILE A 151 -14.67 0.93 -13.15
N VAL A 152 -13.34 0.74 -13.19
CA VAL A 152 -12.38 1.86 -13.10
C VAL A 152 -12.57 2.86 -14.25
N THR A 153 -12.82 2.36 -15.46
CA THR A 153 -13.02 3.16 -16.67
C THR A 153 -14.29 4.01 -16.58
N LEU A 154 -15.39 3.40 -16.12
CA LEU A 154 -16.66 4.08 -15.86
C LEU A 154 -16.56 5.13 -14.76
N ARG A 155 -15.87 4.82 -13.64
CA ARG A 155 -15.65 5.78 -12.54
C ARG A 155 -14.81 6.99 -12.97
N LYS A 156 -13.93 6.83 -13.96
CA LYS A 156 -13.14 7.94 -14.56
C LYS A 156 -13.94 8.75 -15.60
N GLY A 157 -15.21 8.43 -15.82
CA GLY A 157 -16.07 9.14 -16.78
C GLY A 157 -15.73 8.85 -18.24
N THR A 158 -14.96 7.79 -18.52
CA THR A 158 -14.61 7.41 -19.90
C THR A 158 -15.77 6.59 -20.49
N PRO A 159 -16.35 7.01 -21.62
CA PRO A 159 -17.42 6.24 -22.26
C PRO A 159 -16.85 4.90 -22.75
N LEU A 160 -17.50 3.80 -22.38
CA LEU A 160 -17.18 2.50 -22.94
C LEU A 160 -17.80 2.40 -24.34
N PRO A 161 -17.01 2.03 -25.37
CA PRO A 161 -17.56 1.71 -26.67
C PRO A 161 -18.42 0.46 -26.52
N VAL A 162 -19.73 0.62 -26.68
CA VAL A 162 -20.66 -0.50 -26.82
C VAL A 162 -20.72 -0.81 -28.31
N GLU A 163 -20.06 -1.87 -28.73
CA GLU A 163 -20.25 -2.39 -30.09
C GLU A 163 -21.64 -3.02 -30.14
N VAL A 164 -22.59 -2.34 -30.79
CA VAL A 164 -23.93 -2.84 -31.03
C VAL A 164 -23.93 -3.49 -32.41
N GLU A 165 -23.74 -4.81 -32.46
CA GLU A 165 -23.93 -5.56 -33.71
C GLU A 165 -25.40 -5.51 -34.12
N GLY A 166 -25.66 -5.19 -35.40
CA GLY A 166 -27.02 -5.17 -35.95
C GLY A 166 -27.80 -3.88 -35.71
N LEU A 167 -27.18 -2.83 -35.15
CA LEU A 167 -27.82 -1.52 -35.05
C LEU A 167 -28.19 -0.96 -36.42
N ASP A 168 -27.31 -1.11 -37.41
CA ASP A 168 -27.56 -0.67 -38.78
C ASP A 168 -28.72 -1.42 -39.42
N ALA A 169 -28.81 -2.74 -39.19
CA ALA A 169 -29.93 -3.55 -39.68
C ALA A 169 -31.27 -3.17 -39.01
N LEU A 170 -31.24 -2.80 -37.72
CA LEU A 170 -32.42 -2.30 -37.00
C LEU A 170 -32.82 -0.90 -37.50
N ILE A 171 -31.85 -0.03 -37.77
CA ILE A 171 -32.07 1.30 -38.33
C ILE A 171 -32.68 1.18 -39.73
N ASP A 172 -32.11 0.35 -40.60
CA ASP A 172 -32.62 0.11 -41.95
C ASP A 172 -34.04 -0.48 -41.93
N TYR A 173 -34.30 -1.39 -40.99
CA TYR A 173 -35.63 -1.96 -40.78
C TYR A 173 -36.65 -0.90 -40.33
N GLU A 174 -36.30 -0.04 -39.37
CA GLU A 174 -37.20 1.04 -38.90
C GLU A 174 -37.38 2.15 -39.96
N LEU A 175 -36.35 2.48 -40.73
CA LEU A 175 -36.43 3.41 -41.85
C LEU A 175 -37.32 2.86 -42.97
N ALA A 176 -37.17 1.58 -43.32
CA ALA A 176 -38.04 0.92 -44.30
C ALA A 176 -39.50 0.84 -43.80
N ARG A 177 -39.71 0.57 -42.51
CA ARG A 177 -41.04 0.58 -41.88
C ARG A 177 -41.70 1.96 -41.98
N MET A 178 -40.98 3.04 -41.63
CA MET A 178 -41.51 4.41 -41.73
C MET A 178 -41.79 4.84 -43.18
N ALA A 179 -40.93 4.44 -44.13
CA ALA A 179 -41.14 4.72 -45.55
C ALA A 179 -42.38 3.99 -46.10
N SER A 180 -42.58 2.72 -45.72
CA SER A 180 -43.76 1.94 -46.12
C SER A 180 -45.08 2.37 -45.44
N GLY A 181 -44.99 3.06 -44.31
CA GLY A 181 -46.16 3.59 -43.58
C GLY A 181 -46.70 4.92 -44.10
N SER A 182 -46.05 5.53 -45.10
CA SER A 182 -46.37 6.86 -45.65
C SER A 182 -47.34 6.84 -46.85
N GLU A 183 -47.71 5.67 -47.38
CA GLU A 183 -48.54 5.56 -48.60
C GLU A 183 -49.96 5.03 -48.34
N SER A 184 -50.55 5.25 -47.15
CA SER A 184 -52.00 4.96 -46.96
C SER A 184 -52.79 6.02 -46.18
N SER A 185 -52.61 7.28 -46.54
CA SER A 185 -53.64 8.29 -46.27
C SER A 185 -53.53 9.37 -47.33
N ASP A 186 -54.31 9.25 -48.40
CA ASP A 186 -55.15 10.36 -48.91
C ASP A 186 -55.78 9.98 -50.27
N ALA A 187 -56.98 9.41 -50.21
CA ALA A 187 -58.06 9.66 -51.19
C ALA A 187 -59.35 8.89 -50.80
N GLU A 188 -60.23 9.49 -49.99
CA GLU A 188 -61.65 9.64 -50.39
C GLU A 188 -62.47 10.56 -49.47
N THR A 189 -63.06 11.57 -50.13
CA THR A 189 -64.35 12.25 -49.91
C THR A 189 -64.63 13.19 -48.74
N LEU A 190 -64.66 14.49 -49.14
CA LEU A 190 -65.43 15.60 -48.58
C LEU A 190 -66.92 15.30 -48.34
N ALA A 191 -67.47 15.79 -47.22
CA ALA A 191 -68.80 16.41 -47.15
C ALA A 191 -68.99 17.33 -45.90
N GLY A 192 -69.08 18.65 -46.13
CA GLY A 192 -70.07 19.57 -45.53
C GLY A 192 -70.10 19.89 -44.01
N THR A 193 -69.44 21.00 -43.63
CA THR A 193 -69.84 22.20 -42.80
C THR A 193 -71.11 22.22 -41.90
N PRO A 194 -71.34 23.22 -40.99
CA PRO A 194 -70.52 23.98 -39.99
C PRO A 194 -71.21 24.13 -38.59
N GLY A 195 -70.51 24.72 -37.59
CA GLY A 195 -71.11 25.35 -36.40
C GLY A 195 -70.10 25.54 -35.25
N ALA A 196 -69.42 26.70 -35.15
CA ALA A 196 -69.75 27.83 -34.28
C ALA A 196 -69.60 27.53 -32.75
N ASP A 197 -68.54 28.03 -32.11
CA ASP A 197 -68.50 29.35 -31.46
C ASP A 197 -67.50 29.44 -30.28
N ALA A 198 -66.87 30.61 -30.20
CA ALA A 198 -66.34 31.39 -29.07
C ALA A 198 -65.51 30.78 -27.90
N GLY A 199 -64.42 31.49 -27.60
CA GLY A 199 -64.05 31.88 -26.23
C GLY A 199 -62.66 31.42 -25.77
N ALA A 200 -61.57 32.16 -25.96
CA ALA A 200 -61.13 33.34 -25.19
C ALA A 200 -60.40 33.05 -23.85
N ILE A 201 -59.09 33.36 -23.84
CA ILE A 201 -58.32 34.13 -22.83
C ILE A 201 -57.74 33.42 -21.57
N GLY A 202 -56.43 33.69 -21.35
CA GLY A 202 -55.75 33.79 -20.03
C GLY A 202 -54.45 32.97 -19.93
N GLN A 203 -53.24 33.49 -20.16
CA GLN A 203 -52.39 34.24 -19.19
C GLN A 203 -52.64 33.83 -17.72
N THR A 204 -51.65 33.38 -16.94
CA THR A 204 -50.55 34.19 -16.34
C THR A 204 -49.49 33.32 -15.64
N SER A 205 -48.24 33.83 -15.64
CA SER A 205 -47.18 33.86 -14.58
C SER A 205 -46.83 32.60 -13.75
N GLY A 206 -45.57 32.27 -13.44
CA GLY A 206 -44.33 33.05 -13.36
C GLY A 206 -43.98 33.41 -11.91
N GLY A 207 -42.93 32.76 -11.37
CA GLY A 207 -41.98 33.32 -10.40
C GLY A 207 -42.34 33.34 -8.91
N GLY A 208 -41.52 32.66 -8.10
CA GLY A 208 -41.49 32.70 -6.64
C GLY A 208 -40.63 31.57 -6.08
#